data_AF-A0A016UBZ8-F1
#
_entry.id   AF-A0A016UBZ8-F1
#
_cell.length_a   1.000
_cell.length_b   1.000
_cell.length_c   1.000
_cell.angle_alpha   90.00
_cell.angle_beta   90.00
_cell.angle_gamma   90.00
#
_symmetry.space_group_name_H-M   'P 1'
#
loop_
_entity.id
_entity.type
_entity.pdbx_description
1 polymer ?
#
loop_
_entity_poly.entity_id
_entity_poly.type
_entity_poly.pdbx_seq_one_letter_code
_entity_poly.pdbx_strand_id
1 'polypeptide(L)'
;MAAKIAANGPNHGTIRFLHDTARPLTARVTRQKLLDFGWEVLASALYRPDLVPRDYQLLLTLPNALQGKACVDEDDFDRWLGNSFESMPVQF
;
A
#
# COMPACT_ATOMS: atom_id res chain seq x y z
N MET A 1 -16.43 32.99 -0.24
CA MET A 1 -17.16 32.05 -1.12
C MET A 1 -16.10 31.28 -1.90
N ALA A 2 -15.73 30.08 -1.45
CA ALA A 2 -14.62 29.32 -2.04
C ALA A 2 -15.18 28.25 -2.97
N ALA A 3 -14.71 28.23 -4.22
CA ALA A 3 -15.16 27.32 -5.26
C ALA A 3 -14.67 25.89 -4.99
N LYS A 4 -15.62 24.95 -5.00
CA LYS A 4 -15.37 23.51 -4.95
C LYS A 4 -14.80 23.09 -6.29
N ILE A 5 -13.52 22.72 -6.30
CA ILE A 5 -12.84 22.19 -7.48
C ILE A 5 -13.42 20.80 -7.74
N ALA A 6 -14.34 20.69 -8.70
CA ALA A 6 -14.85 19.41 -9.15
C ALA A 6 -13.78 18.76 -10.04
N ALA A 7 -12.94 17.91 -9.45
CA ALA A 7 -12.06 17.03 -10.19
C ALA A 7 -12.90 15.93 -10.87
N ASN A 8 -13.48 16.25 -12.03
CA ASN A 8 -13.96 15.23 -12.96
C ASN A 8 -12.74 14.66 -13.70
N GLY A 9 -12.06 13.72 -13.05
CA GLY A 9 -11.10 12.83 -13.69
C GLY A 9 -11.82 11.66 -14.40
N PRO A 10 -11.13 10.91 -15.29
CA PRO A 10 -11.71 9.78 -16.02
C PRO A 10 -12.37 8.79 -15.05
N ASN A 11 -13.42 8.08 -15.48
CA ASN A 11 -14.10 7.03 -14.71
C ASN A 11 -13.14 5.89 -14.33
N HIS A 12 -12.31 6.10 -13.32
CA HIS A 12 -11.64 5.04 -12.59
C HIS A 12 -12.68 4.55 -11.57
N GLY A 13 -13.04 3.27 -11.59
CA GLY A 13 -13.95 2.70 -10.59
C GLY A 13 -13.49 3.10 -9.17
N THR A 14 -14.45 3.27 -8.25
CA THR A 14 -14.16 3.75 -6.90
C THR A 14 -12.99 3.00 -6.26
N ILE A 15 -11.90 3.71 -5.99
CA ILE A 15 -10.71 3.14 -5.35
C ILE A 15 -11.03 2.93 -3.87
N ARG A 16 -10.91 1.69 -3.41
CA ARG A 16 -11.15 1.29 -2.02
C ARG A 16 -9.82 0.99 -1.34
N PHE A 17 -9.53 1.74 -0.29
CA PHE A 17 -8.31 1.62 0.51
C PHE A 17 -8.56 0.69 1.70
N LEU A 18 -7.81 -0.41 1.77
CA LEU A 18 -7.77 -1.33 2.91
C LEU A 18 -6.43 -1.19 3.62
N HIS A 19 -6.45 -1.07 4.94
CA HIS A 19 -5.26 -0.98 5.79
C HIS A 19 -5.53 -1.65 7.14
N ASP A 20 -4.49 -2.11 7.83
CA ASP A 20 -4.63 -2.69 9.16
C ASP A 20 -5.09 -1.65 10.21
N THR A 21 -5.93 -2.06 11.16
CA THR A 21 -6.50 -1.14 12.16
C THR A 21 -5.52 -0.84 13.31
N ALA A 22 -4.26 -1.32 13.25
CA ALA A 22 -3.20 -0.94 14.18
C ALA A 22 -3.12 0.59 14.29
N ARG A 23 -3.45 1.14 15.47
CA ARG A 23 -3.63 2.59 15.68
C ARG A 23 -2.37 3.36 15.27
N PRO A 24 -2.36 4.05 14.12
CA PRO A 24 -1.26 4.92 13.76
C PRO A 24 -1.46 6.26 14.45
N LEU A 25 -0.39 6.84 14.98
CA LEU A 25 -0.36 8.23 15.49
C LEU A 25 -0.84 9.24 14.41
N THR A 26 -0.80 8.83 13.13
CA THR A 26 -1.13 9.62 11.93
C THR A 26 -2.51 9.35 11.32
N ALA A 27 -3.35 8.49 11.91
CA ALA A 27 -4.64 8.08 11.31
C ALA A 27 -5.57 9.23 10.89
N ARG A 28 -5.56 10.37 11.60
CA ARG A 28 -6.38 11.54 11.25
C ARG A 28 -5.93 12.20 9.95
N VAL A 29 -4.63 12.44 9.81
CA VAL A 29 -4.04 13.09 8.63
C VAL A 29 -4.19 12.18 7.41
N THR A 30 -3.98 10.87 7.59
CA THR A 30 -4.16 9.89 6.51
C THR A 30 -5.61 9.83 6.02
N ARG A 31 -6.59 9.84 6.93
CA ARG A 31 -8.02 9.85 6.54
C ARG A 31 -8.41 11.11 5.76
N GLN A 32 -7.90 12.28 6.16
CA GLN A 32 -8.15 13.52 5.44
C GLN A 32 -7.58 13.46 4.02
N LYS A 33 -6.34 13.03 3.86
CA LYS A 33 -5.72 12.86 2.53
C LYS A 33 -6.48 11.85 1.66
N LEU A 34 -6.96 10.74 2.22
CA LEU A 34 -7.74 9.75 1.46
C LEU A 34 -9.06 10.33 0.93
N LEU A 35 -9.72 11.19 1.71
CA LEU A 35 -10.89 11.93 1.25
C LEU A 35 -10.55 12.94 0.15
N ASP A 36 -9.41 13.64 0.27
CA ASP A 36 -8.93 14.58 -0.75
C ASP A 36 -8.64 13.87 -2.10
N PHE A 37 -8.18 12.61 -2.04
CA PHE A 37 -7.99 11.76 -3.23
C PHE A 37 -9.31 11.15 -3.76
N GLY A 38 -10.43 11.31 -3.06
CA GLY A 38 -11.71 10.71 -3.41
C GLY A 38 -11.76 9.18 -3.21
N TRP A 39 -10.91 8.64 -2.33
CA TRP A 39 -10.82 7.20 -2.08
C TRP A 39 -11.70 6.79 -0.91
N GLU A 40 -12.38 5.65 -1.05
CA GLU A 40 -13.20 5.09 0.02
C GLU A 40 -12.32 4.29 0.98
N VAL A 41 -12.42 4.57 2.28
CA VAL A 41 -11.72 3.78 3.31
C VAL A 41 -12.58 2.59 3.69
N LEU A 42 -12.10 1.38 3.42
CA LEU A 42 -12.72 0.15 3.91
C LEU A 42 -12.47 0.03 5.42
N ALA A 43 -13.55 -0.12 6.19
CA ALA A 43 -13.45 -0.45 7.60
C ALA A 43 -12.84 -1.85 7.74
N SER A 44 -11.55 -1.91 8.07
CA SER A 44 -10.87 -3.18 8.33
C SER A 44 -11.38 -3.74 9.66
N ALA A 45 -11.97 -4.94 9.60
CA ALA A 45 -12.26 -5.71 10.80
C ALA A 45 -10.95 -5.89 11.57
N LEU A 46 -10.97 -5.70 12.90
CA LEU A 46 -9.81 -5.91 13.75
C LEU A 46 -9.09 -7.22 13.37
N TYR A 47 -7.88 -7.07 12.81
CA TYR A 47 -6.93 -8.12 12.49
C TYR A 47 -7.55 -9.34 11.78
N ARG A 48 -7.81 -9.18 10.48
CA ARG A 48 -8.18 -10.27 9.56
C ARG A 48 -7.08 -10.50 8.52
N PRO A 49 -6.14 -11.43 8.78
CA PRO A 49 -5.06 -11.76 7.83
C PRO A 49 -5.58 -12.27 6.48
N ASP A 50 -6.79 -12.84 6.48
CA ASP A 50 -7.52 -13.30 5.30
C ASP A 50 -7.99 -12.17 4.38
N LEU A 51 -8.15 -10.95 4.92
CA LEU A 51 -8.65 -9.80 4.17
C LEU A 51 -7.53 -8.94 3.55
N VAL A 52 -6.27 -9.13 3.92
CA VAL A 52 -5.13 -8.40 3.35
C VAL A 52 -4.32 -9.35 2.47
N PRO A 53 -4.82 -9.73 1.28
CA PRO A 53 -4.15 -10.72 0.45
C PRO A 53 -2.75 -10.24 0.03
N ARG A 54 -2.60 -8.97 -0.35
CA ARG A 54 -1.36 -8.48 -0.98
C ARG A 54 -0.21 -8.29 0.01
N ASP A 55 -0.39 -7.43 1.01
CA ASP A 55 0.72 -7.03 1.88
C ASP A 55 1.23 -8.22 2.70
N TYR A 56 0.33 -9.12 3.10
CA TYR A 56 0.70 -10.31 3.85
C TYR A 56 1.49 -11.32 3.00
N GLN A 57 1.09 -11.56 1.75
CA GLN A 57 1.84 -12.44 0.83
C GLN A 57 3.22 -11.86 0.49
N LEU A 58 3.31 -10.55 0.26
CA LEU A 58 4.57 -9.84 0.02
C LEU A 58 5.53 -9.93 1.21
N LEU A 59 5.03 -9.69 2.43
CA LEU A 59 5.82 -9.79 3.65
C LEU A 59 6.31 -11.22 3.95
N LEU A 60 5.59 -12.24 3.45
CA LEU A 60 6.01 -13.65 3.57
C LEU A 60 7.06 -14.07 2.54
N THR A 61 7.02 -13.51 1.32
CA THR A 61 7.97 -13.86 0.25
C THR A 61 9.29 -13.11 0.36
N LEU A 62 9.28 -11.90 0.91
CA LEU A 62 10.47 -11.04 1.03
C LEU A 62 11.61 -11.69 1.84
N PRO A 63 11.41 -12.33 3.00
CA PRO A 63 12.48 -12.99 3.75
C PRO A 63 13.14 -14.13 2.96
N ASN A 64 12.37 -14.87 2.18
CA ASN A 64 12.89 -15.95 1.33
C ASN A 64 13.72 -15.38 0.17
N ALA A 65 13.30 -14.25 -0.41
CA ALA A 65 14.06 -13.56 -1.45
C ALA A 65 15.36 -12.93 -0.90
N LEU A 66 15.34 -12.50 0.37
CA LEU A 66 16.52 -11.99 1.08
C LEU A 66 17.50 -13.10 1.51
N GLN A 67 17.05 -14.35 1.55
CA GLN A 67 17.87 -15.46 2.00
C GLN A 67 19.08 -15.65 1.06
N GLY A 68 20.28 -15.37 1.56
CA GLY A 68 21.52 -15.45 0.78
C GLY A 68 21.88 -14.20 -0.03
N LYS A 69 21.07 -13.14 0.03
CA LYS A 69 21.44 -11.84 -0.55
C LYS A 69 22.26 -11.03 0.45
N ALA A 70 23.54 -10.85 0.16
CA ALA A 70 24.36 -9.85 0.84
C ALA A 70 24.12 -8.48 0.18
N CYS A 71 23.72 -7.50 0.98
CA CYS A 71 23.71 -6.09 0.59
C CYS A 71 24.88 -5.39 1.28
N VAL A 72 25.63 -4.59 0.51
CA VAL A 72 26.85 -3.93 1.00
C VAL A 72 26.52 -2.60 1.68
N ASP A 73 25.51 -1.91 1.19
CA ASP A 73 25.02 -0.62 1.66
C ASP A 73 23.50 -0.48 1.38
N GLU A 74 22.91 0.63 1.81
CA GLU A 74 21.50 0.94 1.57
C GLU A 74 21.18 1.07 0.07
N ASP A 75 22.07 1.65 -0.73
CA ASP A 75 21.84 1.82 -2.17
C ASP A 75 21.77 0.46 -2.91
N ASP A 76 22.59 -0.51 -2.53
CA ASP A 76 22.54 -1.88 -3.06
C ASP A 76 21.26 -2.59 -2.62
N PHE A 77 20.80 -2.35 -1.38
CA PHE A 77 19.53 -2.88 -0.90
C PHE A 77 18.34 -2.28 -1.66
N ASP A 78 18.31 -0.96 -1.84
CA ASP A 78 17.22 -0.26 -2.55
C ASP A 78 17.13 -0.67 -4.02
N ARG A 79 18.29 -0.78 -4.69
CA ARG A 79 18.35 -1.29 -6.07
C ARG A 79 17.86 -2.73 -6.14
N TRP A 80 18.29 -3.59 -5.22
CA TRP A 80 17.84 -4.98 -5.18
C TRP A 80 16.34 -5.08 -4.91
N LEU A 81 15.82 -4.27 -4.00
CA LEU A 81 14.40 -4.22 -3.64
C LEU A 81 13.56 -3.84 -4.87
N GLY A 82 13.95 -2.75 -5.57
CA GLY A 82 13.28 -2.29 -6.79
C GLY A 82 13.21 -3.37 -7.86
N ASN A 83 14.35 -4.00 -8.18
CA ASN A 83 14.42 -5.08 -9.15
C ASN A 83 13.57 -6.30 -8.73
N SER A 84 13.49 -6.59 -7.44
CA SER A 84 12.70 -7.70 -6.91
C SER A 84 11.20 -7.46 -7.13
N PHE A 85 10.71 -6.25 -6.88
CA PHE A 85 9.33 -5.87 -7.18
C PHE A 85 9.01 -5.90 -8.69
N GLU A 86 9.94 -5.46 -9.54
CA GLU A 86 9.76 -5.54 -11.01
C GLU A 86 9.70 -6.97 -11.53
N SER A 87 10.40 -7.90 -10.86
CA SER A 87 10.39 -9.33 -11.21
C SER A 87 9.17 -10.10 -10.70
N MET A 88 8.32 -9.48 -9.87
CA MET A 88 7.12 -10.14 -9.36
C MET A 88 6.08 -10.30 -10.47
N PRO A 89 5.41 -11.48 -10.57
CA PRO A 89 4.35 -11.67 -11.53
C PRO A 89 3.20 -10.68 -11.26
N VAL A 90 2.73 -10.02 -12.32
CA VAL A 90 1.63 -9.05 -12.26
C VAL A 90 0.27 -9.72 -11.95
N GLN A 91 0.22 -11.06 -11.95
CA GLN A 91 -1.02 -11.83 -11.84
C GLN A 91 -1.32 -12.26 -10.41
N PHE A 92 -2.40 -11.72 -9.84
CA PHE A 92 -3.21 -12.27 -8.75
C PHE A 92 -4.68 -11.88 -8.94
#